data_AF-A0A8H7UQQ8-F1
#
_entry.id   AF-A0A8H7UQQ8-F1
#
_cell.length_a   1.000
_cell.length_b   1.000
_cell.length_c   1.000
_cell.angle_alpha   90.00
_cell.angle_beta   90.00
_cell.angle_gamma   90.00
#
_symmetry.space_group_name_H-M   'P 1'
#
loop_
_entity.id
_entity.type
_entity.pdbx_description
1 polymer ?
#
loop_
_entity_poly.entity_id
_entity_poly.type
_entity_poly.pdbx_seq_one_letter_code
_entity_poly.pdbx_strand_id
1 'polypeptide(L)'
;MPSNYAIPWIKSQCYIYNRDFIYQEDGAPIHTGKYAKWYKEKIMRSIGVTSIEKFEDIVRDEWSSIDTGYLEALVSSKPARCKAVIEAKGGNTRY
;
A
#
# COMPACT_ATOMS: atom_id res chain seq x y z
N MET A 1 -5.00 16.45 0.87
CA MET A 1 -4.15 15.78 1.89
C MET A 1 -3.78 14.40 1.36
N PRO A 2 -2.52 13.93 1.22
CA PRO A 2 -2.29 12.51 1.38
C PRO A 2 -2.37 12.30 2.89
N SER A 3 -3.58 11.99 3.33
CA SER A 3 -3.85 11.78 4.75
C SER A 3 -2.89 10.70 5.24
N ASN A 4 -2.38 10.87 6.45
CA ASN A 4 -1.63 9.82 7.12
C ASN A 4 -2.63 8.71 7.47
N TYR A 5 -2.95 7.86 6.48
CA TYR A 5 -3.91 6.77 6.62
C TYR A 5 -3.25 5.54 7.23
N ALA A 6 -1.98 5.27 6.89
CA ALA A 6 -1.32 4.02 7.24
C ALA A 6 -1.15 3.82 8.75
N ILE A 7 -0.56 4.79 9.47
CA ILE A 7 -0.24 4.60 10.90
C ILE A 7 -1.51 4.57 11.79
N PRO A 8 -2.48 5.49 11.64
CA PRO A 8 -3.74 5.41 12.39
C PRO A 8 -4.53 4.13 12.07
N TRP A 9 -4.55 3.69 10.81
CA TRP A 9 -5.22 2.46 10.42
C TRP A 9 -4.53 1.23 11.01
N ILE A 10 -3.20 1.09 10.93
CA ILE A 10 -2.47 -0.04 11.53
C ILE A 10 -2.75 -0.11 13.04
N LYS A 11 -2.71 1.02 13.74
CA LYS A 11 -3.03 1.07 15.18
C LYS A 11 -4.45 0.62 15.49
N SER A 12 -5.43 0.99 14.65
CA SER A 12 -6.81 0.53 14.83
C SER A 12 -6.93 -0.98 14.59
N GLN A 13 -6.24 -1.52 13.58
CA GLN A 13 -6.23 -2.96 13.33
C GLN A 13 -5.54 -3.73 14.46
N CYS A 14 -4.41 -3.24 14.99
CA CYS A 14 -3.74 -3.83 16.14
C CYS A 14 -4.68 -3.97 17.35
N TYR A 15 -5.45 -2.92 17.62
CA TYR A 15 -6.43 -2.91 18.69
C TYR A 15 -7.60 -3.88 18.41
N ILE A 16 -8.21 -3.81 17.22
CA ILE A 16 -9.39 -4.62 16.84
C ILE A 16 -9.08 -6.11 16.86
N TYR A 17 -7.93 -6.50 16.30
CA TYR A 17 -7.55 -7.91 16.16
C TYR A 17 -6.64 -8.41 17.28
N ASN A 18 -6.31 -7.55 18.24
CA ASN A 18 -5.36 -7.83 19.33
C ASN A 18 -4.10 -8.54 18.83
N ARG A 19 -3.49 -7.99 17.77
CA ARG A 19 -2.37 -8.59 17.04
C ARG A 19 -1.39 -7.52 16.56
N ASP A 20 -0.12 -7.85 16.56
CA ASP A 20 0.91 -7.03 15.91
C ASP A 20 0.94 -7.25 14.38
N PHE A 21 1.02 -6.16 13.63
CA PHE A 21 1.11 -6.17 12.18
C PHE A 21 2.51 -5.79 11.71
N ILE A 22 3.00 -6.46 10.67
CA ILE A 22 4.26 -6.12 9.99
C ILE A 22 3.95 -5.21 8.82
N TYR A 23 4.63 -4.07 8.75
CA TYR A 23 4.55 -3.14 7.62
C TYR A 23 5.58 -3.50 6.55
N GLN A 24 5.16 -3.55 5.28
CA GLN A 24 6.04 -3.85 4.13
C GLN A 24 5.86 -2.77 3.07
N GLU A 25 6.96 -2.11 2.70
CA GLU A 25 7.08 -1.20 1.54
C GLU A 25 8.28 -1.63 0.68
N ASP A 26 8.39 -1.06 -0.52
CA ASP A 26 9.56 -1.24 -1.37
C ASP A 26 10.74 -0.35 -0.91
N GLY A 27 11.93 -0.62 -1.44
CA GLY A 27 13.16 0.07 -1.06
C GLY A 27 13.42 1.39 -1.78
N ALA A 28 12.42 2.01 -2.42
CA ALA A 28 12.68 3.15 -3.30
C ALA A 28 13.16 4.40 -2.51
N PRO A 29 14.14 5.19 -3.02
CA PRO A 29 14.74 6.31 -2.28
C PRO A 29 13.75 7.41 -1.84
N ILE A 30 12.59 7.50 -2.48
CA ILE A 30 11.51 8.40 -2.08
C ILE A 30 10.89 8.01 -0.73
N HIS A 31 11.04 6.76 -0.28
CA HIS A 31 10.62 6.32 1.05
C HIS A 31 11.69 6.61 2.13
N THR A 32 12.91 7.00 1.74
CA THR A 32 14.04 7.20 2.65
C THR A 32 14.59 8.64 2.67
N GLY A 33 14.17 9.51 1.74
CA GLY A 33 14.68 10.88 1.61
C GLY A 33 13.86 11.99 2.29
N LYS A 34 14.54 12.99 2.88
CA LYS A 34 13.93 14.21 3.48
C LYS A 34 12.99 14.97 2.53
N TYR A 35 13.25 14.90 1.22
CA TYR A 35 12.52 15.61 0.18
C TYR A 35 11.12 15.05 -0.07
N ALA A 36 10.91 13.75 0.14
CA ALA A 36 9.60 13.14 0.01
C ALA A 36 8.61 13.65 1.07
N LYS A 37 9.13 14.10 2.22
CA LYS A 37 8.34 14.79 3.25
C LYS A 37 7.94 16.20 2.79
N TRP A 38 8.88 16.94 2.16
CA TRP A 38 8.66 18.31 1.67
C TRP A 38 7.75 18.40 0.42
N TYR A 39 7.90 17.50 -0.55
CA TYR A 39 7.10 17.49 -1.78
C TYR A 39 5.61 17.22 -1.51
N LYS A 40 5.31 16.40 -0.49
CA LYS A 40 3.95 16.11 0.00
C LYS A 40 3.27 17.33 0.61
N GLU A 41 4.02 18.33 1.10
CA GLU A 41 3.49 19.57 1.70
C GLU A 41 3.17 20.67 0.67
N LYS A 42 3.84 20.69 -0.49
CA LYS A 42 3.78 21.80 -1.45
C LYS A 42 2.62 21.75 -2.48
N ILE A 43 2.14 20.56 -2.85
CA ILE A 43 1.13 20.41 -3.93
C ILE A 43 -0.32 20.64 -3.46
N MET A 44 -0.56 20.89 -2.17
CA MET A 44 -1.91 20.99 -1.61
C MET A 44 -2.66 22.33 -1.81
N ARG A 45 -2.15 23.31 -2.57
CA ARG A 45 -2.77 24.65 -2.70
C ARG A 45 -3.21 25.08 -4.11
N SER A 46 -3.40 24.14 -5.03
CA SER A 46 -4.10 24.42 -6.29
C SER A 46 -4.69 23.09 -6.79
N ILE A 47 -6.00 22.91 -6.90
CA ILE A 47 -6.85 23.39 -7.99
C ILE A 47 -8.31 23.06 -7.58
N GLY A 48 -9.29 23.89 -7.97
CA GLY A 48 -10.72 23.56 -7.85
C GLY A 48 -11.12 22.55 -8.93
N VAL A 49 -11.75 21.43 -8.55
CA VAL A 49 -11.94 20.28 -9.44
C VAL A 49 -13.32 19.65 -9.30
N THR A 50 -13.92 19.30 -10.44
CA THR A 50 -15.18 18.53 -10.57
C THR A 50 -14.99 17.14 -11.21
N SER A 51 -13.75 16.64 -11.37
CA SER A 51 -13.44 15.33 -12.00
C SER A 51 -12.48 14.40 -11.23
N ILE A 52 -11.69 14.93 -10.28
CA ILE A 52 -10.84 14.12 -9.37
C ILE A 52 -11.70 13.42 -8.33
N GLU A 53 -12.75 14.07 -7.80
CA GLU A 53 -13.65 13.46 -6.81
C GLU A 53 -14.32 12.20 -7.38
N LYS A 54 -14.87 12.29 -8.60
CA LYS A 54 -15.48 11.15 -9.28
C LYS A 54 -14.48 10.01 -9.56
N PHE A 55 -13.24 10.35 -9.87
CA PHE A 55 -12.18 9.34 -10.06
C PHE A 55 -11.81 8.69 -8.73
N GLU A 56 -11.71 9.48 -7.66
CA GLU A 56 -11.46 8.99 -6.31
C GLU A 56 -12.58 8.05 -5.84
N ASP A 57 -13.85 8.41 -6.08
CA ASP A 57 -15.00 7.57 -5.75
C ASP A 57 -14.97 6.22 -6.47
N ILE A 58 -14.72 6.22 -7.79
CA ILE A 58 -14.58 4.98 -8.57
C ILE A 58 -13.44 4.12 -8.02
N VAL A 59 -12.28 4.72 -7.72
CA VAL A 59 -11.15 3.98 -7.15
C VAL A 59 -11.49 3.40 -5.78
N ARG A 60 -12.24 4.14 -4.94
CA ARG A 60 -12.69 3.68 -3.61
C ARG A 60 -13.70 2.54 -3.72
N ASP A 61 -14.64 2.62 -4.65
CA ASP A 61 -15.66 1.61 -4.87
C ASP A 61 -15.03 0.32 -5.39
N GLU A 62 -14.20 0.42 -6.42
CA GLU A 62 -13.46 -0.73 -6.97
C GLU A 62 -12.56 -1.36 -5.91
N TRP A 63 -11.82 -0.56 -5.11
CA TRP A 63 -11.00 -1.05 -4.01
C TRP A 63 -11.82 -1.80 -2.95
N SER A 64 -13.01 -1.29 -2.61
CA SER A 64 -13.91 -1.90 -1.62
C SER A 64 -14.59 -3.17 -2.13
N SER A 65 -14.63 -3.35 -3.46
CA SER A 65 -15.22 -4.53 -4.11
C SER A 65 -14.29 -5.73 -4.20
N ILE A 66 -13.00 -5.56 -3.89
CA ILE A 66 -12.00 -6.63 -3.98
C ILE A 66 -12.34 -7.70 -2.94
N ASP A 67 -12.52 -8.93 -3.40
CA ASP A 67 -12.80 -10.07 -2.54
C ASP A 67 -11.70 -10.29 -1.49
N THR A 68 -12.10 -10.48 -0.24
CA THR A 68 -11.16 -10.69 0.86
C THR A 68 -10.45 -12.04 0.73
N GLY A 69 -11.13 -13.08 0.23
CA GLY A 69 -10.53 -14.39 -0.02
C GLY A 69 -9.42 -14.32 -1.08
N TYR A 70 -9.60 -13.51 -2.12
CA TYR A 70 -8.56 -13.22 -3.11
C TYR A 70 -7.33 -12.54 -2.48
N LEU A 71 -7.52 -11.54 -1.61
CA LEU A 71 -6.42 -10.87 -0.90
C LEU A 71 -5.66 -11.85 0.02
N GLU A 72 -6.38 -12.70 0.75
CA GLU A 72 -5.80 -13.73 1.60
C GLU A 72 -5.00 -14.77 0.80
N ALA A 73 -5.50 -15.18 -0.37
CA ALA A 73 -4.80 -16.09 -1.28
C ALA A 73 -3.49 -15.47 -1.79
N LEU A 74 -3.51 -14.18 -2.13
CA LEU A 74 -2.30 -13.45 -2.53
C LEU A 74 -1.25 -13.41 -1.41
N VAL A 75 -1.65 -13.09 -0.17
CA VAL A 75 -0.74 -13.08 0.99
C VAL A 75 -0.21 -14.48 1.28
N SER A 76 -1.08 -15.50 1.23
CA SER A 76 -0.72 -16.90 1.46
C SER A 76 0.24 -17.44 0.39
N SER A 77 0.27 -16.85 -0.81
CA SER A 77 1.21 -17.23 -1.87
C SER A 77 2.66 -16.78 -1.61
N LYS A 78 2.90 -15.84 -0.68
CA LYS A 78 4.24 -15.23 -0.44
C LYS A 78 5.36 -16.26 -0.25
N PRO A 79 5.22 -17.33 0.57
CA PRO A 79 6.30 -18.31 0.76
C PRO A 79 6.72 -19.02 -0.53
N ALA A 80 5.76 -19.33 -1.41
CA ALA A 80 6.04 -19.96 -2.69
C ALA A 80 6.85 -19.03 -3.63
N ARG A 81 6.55 -17.72 -3.60
CA ARG A 81 7.33 -16.72 -4.36
C ARG A 81 8.75 -16.60 -3.83
N CYS A 82 8.93 -16.54 -2.51
CA CYS A 82 10.26 -16.53 -1.89
C CYS A 82 11.05 -17.78 -2.26
N LYS A 83 10.41 -18.97 -2.24
CA LYS A 83 11.05 -20.22 -2.65
C LYS A 83 11.51 -20.17 -4.11
N ALA A 84 10.68 -19.65 -5.01
CA ALA A 84 11.04 -19.49 -6.42
C ALA A 84 12.27 -18.58 -6.60
N VAL A 85 12.40 -17.51 -5.82
CA VAL A 85 13.59 -16.62 -5.84
C VAL A 85 14.83 -17.36 -5.34
N ILE A 86 14.70 -18.19 -4.30
CA ILE A 86 15.81 -19.01 -3.78
C ILE A 86 16.26 -20.02 -4.83
N GLU A 87 15.32 -20.73 -5.46
CA GLU A 87 15.59 -21.68 -6.55
C GLU A 87 16.25 -20.99 -7.75
N ALA A 88 15.84 -19.75 -8.05
CA ALA A 88 16.45 -18.89 -9.08
C ALA A 88 17.77 -18.21 -8.63
N LYS A 89 18.26 -18.48 -7.42
CA LYS A 89 19.47 -17.86 -6.84
C LYS A 89 19.44 -16.32 -6.86
N GLY A 90 18.27 -15.75 -6.57
CA GLY A 90 18.06 -14.30 -6.60
C GLY A 90 17.70 -13.73 -7.97
N GLY A 91 17.61 -14.56 -9.01
CA GLY A 91 17.14 -14.14 -10.34
C GLY A 91 15.64 -13.87 -10.39
N ASN A 92 15.20 -13.29 -11.51
CA ASN A 92 13.78 -13.01 -11.76
C ASN A 92 12.96 -14.30 -11.80
N THR A 93 11.72 -14.22 -11.31
CA THR A 93 10.77 -15.33 -11.34
C THR A 93 9.58 -14.99 -12.25
N ARG A 94 8.64 -15.93 -12.41
CA ARG A 94 7.38 -15.67 -13.15
C ARG A 94 6.41 -14.72 -12.44
N TYR A 95 6.65 -14.46 -11.16
CA TYR A 95 5.80 -13.61 -10.29
C TYR A 95 6.26 -12.17 -10.30
#